data_AF-B8CRN4-F1
#
_entry.id   AF-B8CRN4-F1
#
_cell.length_a   1.000
_cell.length_b   1.000
_cell.length_c   1.000
_cell.angle_alpha   90.00
_cell.angle_beta   90.00
_cell.angle_gamma   90.00
#
_symmetry.space_group_name_H-M   'P 1'
#
loop_
_entity.id
_entity.type
_entity.pdbx_description
1 polymer ?
#
loop_
_entity_poly.entity_id
_entity_poly.type
_entity_poly.pdbx_seq_one_letter_code
_entity_poly.pdbx_strand_id
1 'polypeptide(L)'
;MQSPCVARCGLNEDDYCMGCYRHIDEIVGWGSASEDQKAQIWTKLEQRKADMIDGENSAILSRAKWLEAEARIADADNSST
;
A
#
# COMPACT_ATOMS: atom_id res chain seq x y z
N MET A 1 16.11 -3.50 0.84
CA MET A 1 14.95 -4.42 0.76
C MET A 1 14.32 -4.36 -0.64
N GLN A 2 13.98 -5.51 -1.25
CA GLN A 2 13.34 -5.54 -2.57
C GLN A 2 11.87 -5.14 -2.50
N SER A 3 11.38 -4.40 -3.50
CA SER A 3 9.96 -4.03 -3.57
C SER A 3 9.09 -5.25 -3.86
N PRO A 4 7.97 -5.47 -3.15
CA PRO A 4 7.04 -6.58 -3.40
C PRO A 4 6.15 -6.35 -4.64
N CYS A 5 6.44 -5.33 -5.45
CA CYS A 5 5.66 -4.97 -6.62
C CYS A 5 5.81 -6.02 -7.74
N VAL A 6 4.69 -6.50 -8.28
CA VAL A 6 4.63 -7.43 -9.42
C VAL A 6 4.19 -6.76 -10.72
N ALA A 7 4.29 -5.42 -10.78
CA ALA A 7 3.88 -4.59 -11.92
C ALA A 7 2.43 -4.77 -12.41
N ARG A 8 1.56 -5.33 -11.56
CA ARG A 8 0.12 -5.47 -11.79
C ARG A 8 -0.64 -4.60 -10.80
N CYS A 9 -0.69 -3.31 -11.10
CA CYS A 9 -1.31 -2.33 -10.22
C CYS A 9 -2.82 -2.34 -10.36
N GLY A 10 -3.49 -2.42 -9.22
CA GLY A 10 -4.77 -1.78 -9.00
C GLY A 10 -5.53 -2.38 -7.84
N LEU A 11 -6.47 -1.59 -7.38
CA LEU A 11 -6.95 -1.57 -6.02
C LEU A 11 -8.30 -2.28 -5.90
N ASN A 12 -8.52 -2.89 -4.74
CA ASN A 12 -9.85 -3.26 -4.28
C ASN A 12 -10.58 -2.05 -3.66
N GLU A 13 -11.76 -2.28 -3.10
CA GLU A 13 -12.58 -1.25 -2.45
C GLU A 13 -11.90 -0.62 -1.22
N ASP A 14 -11.04 -1.38 -0.55
CA ASP A 14 -10.26 -0.96 0.63
C ASP A 14 -8.88 -0.37 0.26
N ASP A 15 -8.67 0.04 -0.98
CA ASP A 15 -7.42 0.64 -1.48
C ASP A 15 -6.16 -0.25 -1.32
N TYR A 16 -6.33 -1.58 -1.28
CA TYR A 16 -5.24 -2.56 -1.37
C TYR A 16 -5.00 -2.98 -2.82
N CYS A 17 -3.74 -2.96 -3.22
CA CYS A 17 -3.33 -3.43 -4.54
C CYS A 17 -3.40 -4.95 -4.62
N MET A 18 -4.28 -5.52 -5.45
CA MET A 18 -4.49 -6.96 -5.54
C MET A 18 -3.34 -7.73 -6.20
N GLY A 19 -2.35 -7.03 -6.75
CA GLY A 19 -1.10 -7.64 -7.22
C GLY A 19 -0.05 -7.81 -6.13
N CYS A 20 0.22 -6.74 -5.37
CA CYS A 20 1.31 -6.71 -4.37
C CYS A 20 0.83 -6.71 -2.91
N TYR A 21 -0.48 -6.63 -2.69
CA TYR A 21 -1.18 -6.64 -1.39
C TYR A 21 -0.80 -5.51 -0.44
N ARG A 22 -0.12 -4.47 -0.95
CA ARG A 22 0.13 -3.23 -0.24
C ARG A 22 -1.08 -2.32 -0.32
N HIS A 23 -1.38 -1.63 0.77
CA HIS A 23 -2.29 -0.49 0.78
C HIS A 23 -1.67 0.66 -0.01
N ILE A 24 -2.48 1.51 -0.63
CA ILE A 24 -1.97 2.67 -1.38
C ILE A 24 -1.04 3.56 -0.54
N ASP A 25 -1.31 3.74 0.75
CA ASP A 25 -0.46 4.54 1.63
C ASP A 25 0.95 3.94 1.77
N GLU A 26 1.05 2.60 1.81
CA GLU A 26 2.33 1.88 1.84
C GLU A 26 3.05 1.92 0.48
N ILE A 27 2.31 2.10 -0.62
CA ILE A 27 2.88 2.26 -1.97
C ILE A 27 3.46 3.67 -2.12
N VAL A 28 2.68 4.69 -1.75
CA VAL A 28 3.06 6.11 -1.82
C VAL A 28 4.20 6.41 -0.85
N GLY A 29 4.08 5.95 0.41
CA GLY A 29 5.09 6.18 1.45
C GLY A 29 6.35 5.34 1.33
N TRP A 30 6.42 4.37 0.39
CA TRP A 30 7.53 3.40 0.33
C TRP A 30 8.92 4.04 0.21
N GLY A 31 9.02 5.14 -0.55
CA GLY A 31 10.29 5.85 -0.75
C GLY A 31 10.85 6.41 0.56
N SER A 32 9.98 6.93 1.40
CA SER A 32 10.32 7.56 2.69
C SER A 32 10.28 6.59 3.87
N ALA A 33 9.74 5.38 3.69
CA ALA A 33 9.61 4.39 4.76
C ALA A 33 10.98 3.86 5.25
N SER A 34 11.15 3.78 6.57
CA SER A 34 12.31 3.19 7.23
C SER A 34 12.42 1.69 6.99
N GLU A 35 13.61 1.09 7.22
CA GLU A 35 13.78 -0.35 7.04
C GLU A 35 12.85 -1.18 7.95
N ASP A 36 12.63 -0.75 9.19
CA ASP A 36 11.66 -1.37 10.10
C ASP A 36 10.22 -1.32 9.56
N GLN A 37 9.81 -0.17 9.01
CA GLN A 37 8.48 -0.04 8.39
C GLN A 37 8.35 -0.96 7.17
N LYS A 38 9.38 -1.02 6.33
CA LYS A 38 9.42 -1.90 5.16
C LYS A 38 9.35 -3.38 5.57
N ALA A 39 10.04 -3.76 6.65
CA ALA A 39 9.97 -5.12 7.20
C ALA A 39 8.57 -5.44 7.75
N GLN A 40 7.96 -4.53 8.50
CA GLN A 40 6.60 -4.69 9.00
C GLN A 40 5.57 -4.83 7.88
N ILE A 41 5.69 -4.03 6.81
CA ILE A 41 4.85 -4.17 5.62
C ILE A 41 4.99 -5.58 5.07
N TRP A 42 6.22 -6.07 4.90
CA TRP A 42 6.47 -7.42 4.39
C TRP A 42 5.77 -8.52 5.19
N THR A 43 5.88 -8.49 6.52
CA THR A 43 5.20 -9.46 7.39
C THR A 43 3.68 -9.44 7.21
N LYS A 44 3.09 -8.25 7.03
CA LYS A 44 1.65 -8.11 6.77
C LYS A 44 1.23 -8.63 5.40
N LEU A 45 2.11 -8.56 4.39
CA LEU A 45 1.77 -9.01 3.04
C LEU A 45 1.49 -10.50 2.97
N GLU A 46 2.22 -11.32 3.74
CA GLU A 46 1.99 -12.77 3.76
C GLU A 46 0.59 -13.10 4.28
N GLN A 47 0.16 -12.42 5.35
CA GLN A 47 -1.18 -12.56 5.90
C GLN A 47 -2.24 -12.09 4.91
N ARG A 48 -2.11 -10.85 4.39
CA ARG A 48 -3.08 -10.30 3.43
C ARG A 48 -3.24 -11.15 2.18
N LYS A 49 -2.15 -11.76 1.68
CA LYS A 49 -2.21 -12.70 0.55
C LYS A 49 -3.06 -13.93 0.85
N ALA A 50 -2.98 -14.46 2.07
CA ALA A 50 -3.76 -15.61 2.51
C ALA A 50 -5.23 -15.25 2.74
N ASP A 51 -5.51 -14.05 3.27
CA ASP A 51 -6.88 -13.58 3.51
C ASP A 51 -7.59 -13.12 2.22
N MET A 52 -6.86 -12.59 1.24
CA MET A 52 -7.42 -11.90 0.07
C MET A 52 -7.18 -12.67 -1.25
N ILE A 53 -7.33 -14.01 -1.22
CA ILE A 53 -7.00 -14.92 -2.34
C ILE A 53 -7.76 -14.62 -3.64
N ASP A 54 -8.91 -13.94 -3.59
CA ASP A 54 -9.79 -13.71 -4.74
C ASP A 54 -10.08 -12.24 -5.04
N GLY A 55 -9.35 -11.28 -4.46
CA GLY A 55 -9.69 -9.88 -4.68
C GLY A 55 -9.42 -9.43 -6.12
N GLU A 56 -10.42 -8.83 -6.74
CA GLU A 56 -10.30 -8.31 -8.11
C GLU A 56 -9.54 -6.98 -8.14
N ASN A 57 -8.68 -6.83 -9.15
CA ASN A 57 -8.05 -5.56 -9.47
C ASN A 57 -9.07 -4.68 -10.22
N SER A 58 -9.95 -4.04 -9.46
CA SER A 58 -11.11 -3.32 -9.99
C SER A 58 -10.85 -1.84 -10.24
N ALA A 59 -9.97 -1.20 -9.46
CA ALA A 59 -9.71 0.23 -9.56
C ALA A 59 -8.28 0.56 -10.01
N ILE A 60 -8.14 1.51 -10.93
CA ILE A 60 -6.84 2.02 -11.36
C ILE A 60 -6.24 2.88 -10.25
N LEU A 61 -4.93 2.72 -10.01
CA LEU A 61 -4.13 3.59 -9.16
C LEU A 61 -4.02 4.99 -9.80
N SER A 62 -5.09 5.79 -9.70
CA SER A 62 -5.19 7.10 -10.33
C SER A 62 -4.40 8.16 -9.56
N ARG A 63 -4.11 9.28 -10.22
CA ARG A 63 -3.47 10.43 -9.58
C ARG A 63 -4.29 10.98 -8.39
N ALA A 64 -5.62 10.93 -8.49
CA ALA A 64 -6.49 11.36 -7.38
C ALA A 64 -6.25 10.50 -6.13
N LYS A 65 -6.29 9.17 -6.29
CA LYS A 65 -6.01 8.22 -5.21
C LYS A 65 -4.63 8.40 -4.60
N TRP A 66 -3.64 8.72 -5.43
CA TRP A 66 -2.29 9.03 -4.97
C TRP A 66 -2.25 10.27 -4.06
N LEU A 67 -2.90 11.37 -4.48
CA LEU A 67 -2.97 12.60 -3.69
C LEU A 67 -3.72 12.40 -2.37
N GLU A 68 -4.79 11.60 -2.37
CA GLU A 68 -5.54 11.24 -1.15
C GLU A 68 -4.65 10.48 -0.15
N ALA A 69 -3.83 9.55 -0.65
CA ALA A 69 -2.87 8.82 0.17
C ALA A 69 -1.77 9.74 0.73
N GLU A 70 -1.22 10.64 -0.08
CA GLU A 70 -0.24 11.64 0.38
C GLU A 70 -0.81 12.52 1.50
N ALA A 71 -2.07 12.95 1.37
CA ALA A 71 -2.75 13.73 2.40
C ALA A 71 -2.91 12.94 3.71
N ARG A 72 -3.30 11.66 3.65
CA ARG A 72 -3.40 10.78 4.82
C ARG A 72 -2.04 10.57 5.51
N ILE A 73 -0.99 10.35 4.72
CA ILE A 73 0.37 10.15 5.25
C ILE A 73 0.85 11.43 5.95
N ALA A 74 0.61 12.60 5.35
CA ALA A 74 0.98 13.88 5.94
C ALA A 74 0.25 14.15 7.26
N ASP A 75 -1.04 13.81 7.36
CA ASP A 75 -1.83 13.94 8.59
C ASP A 75 -1.35 12.99 9.70
N ALA A 76 -0.99 11.76 9.34
CA ALA A 76 -0.46 10.76 10.27
C ALA A 76 0.89 11.17 10.88
N ASP A 77 1.75 11.84 10.11
CA ASP A 77 3.04 12.35 10.58
C ASP A 77 2.85 13.56 11.52
N ASN A 78 1.92 14.46 11.18
CA ASN A 78 1.60 15.65 11.99
C ASN A 78 0.84 15.33 13.29
N SER A 79 0.15 14.19 13.36
CA SER A 79 -0.55 13.71 14.56
C SER A 79 0.38 13.10 15.63
N SER A 80 1.69 13.05 15.37
CA SER A 80 2.72 12.57 16.31
C SER A 80 3.44 13.69 17.07
N THR A 81 2.91 14.93 17.05
CA THR A 81 3.43 16.09 17.82
C THR A 81 2.59 16.38 19.05
#